data_AF-A0A8B5ZJG9-F1
#
_entry.id   AF-A0A8B5ZJG9-F1
#
_cell.length_a   1.000
_cell.length_b   1.000
_cell.length_c   1.000
_cell.angle_alpha   90.00
_cell.angle_beta   90.00
_cell.angle_gamma   90.00
#
_symmetry.space_group_name_H-M   'P 1'
#
loop_
_entity.id
_entity.type
_entity.pdbx_description
1 polymer ?
#
loop_
_entity_poly.entity_id
_entity_poly.type
_entity_poly.pdbx_seq_one_letter_code
_entity_poly.pdbx_strand_id
1 'polypeptide(L)'
;MAASARAQTRGSLRMNTIMKRFLGQKSPHKPTEHHYEFLPAHLALAQRPPSPFARVTALTLSLGVLAALLWAYWGKLDVQATATGRLVVSGRSQVIQSYEQSRLLSIHVRDGQRVEKGAPLLTLDTLGVNQDITRLVSQAEFQTNELIRYRTLLNDQLLTHDPMFTALPAEQQALIHENYLSEKNEFDSTLASITAEMKVNRTSQAARQSDIHALLQLTENISQRLAARKKLNQVKVIGHVEYLEQEKELLEAQRQVAQQRAELEVLKSQYESLEERLAGFKAQKQREWLEKRRQARLQLASLNQELSKVREREQLEIIRSPVDGTVQQLSVYT
;
A
#
# COMPACT_ATOMS: atom_id res chain seq x y z
N MET A 1 50.55 -93.39 22.33
CA MET A 1 51.63 -93.78 21.41
C MET A 1 52.48 -92.53 21.18
N ALA A 2 53.66 -92.38 21.78
CA ALA A 2 54.90 -93.11 21.47
C ALA A 2 55.31 -92.88 20.00
N ALA A 3 56.53 -92.54 19.59
CA ALA A 3 57.82 -92.30 20.21
C ALA A 3 58.70 -91.61 19.13
N SER A 4 59.61 -90.72 19.49
CA SER A 4 61.09 -90.94 19.51
C SER A 4 61.82 -91.07 18.17
N ALA A 5 62.78 -90.16 17.96
CA ALA A 5 64.20 -90.40 17.63
C ALA A 5 64.85 -89.00 17.49
N ARG A 6 65.75 -88.47 18.33
CA ARG A 6 66.98 -88.91 19.06
C ARG A 6 68.20 -89.17 18.16
N ALA A 7 69.10 -88.19 18.13
CA ALA A 7 70.57 -88.30 18.25
C ALA A 7 71.10 -86.89 18.63
N GLN A 8 71.57 -86.57 19.86
CA GLN A 8 72.85 -86.89 20.52
C GLN A 8 74.10 -86.54 19.66
N THR A 9 75.18 -85.87 20.10
CA THR A 9 75.61 -85.21 21.36
C THR A 9 77.01 -84.58 21.16
N ARG A 10 77.48 -83.84 22.19
CA ARG A 10 78.85 -83.38 22.53
C ARG A 10 79.24 -82.02 21.94
N GLY A 11 79.80 -81.07 22.69
CA GLY A 11 80.31 -80.99 24.06
C GLY A 11 80.96 -79.61 24.18
N SER A 12 80.45 -78.72 25.02
CA SER A 12 80.90 -78.47 26.40
C SER A 12 82.33 -77.91 26.52
N LEU A 13 82.40 -76.74 27.17
CA LEU A 13 83.57 -76.09 27.79
C LEU A 13 84.80 -75.82 26.90
N ARG A 14 85.06 -74.54 26.59
CA ARG A 14 86.35 -73.86 26.90
C ARG A 14 86.19 -72.35 26.91
N MET A 15 85.85 -71.90 28.10
CA MET A 15 85.84 -70.55 28.64
C MET A 15 87.25 -69.93 28.62
N ASN A 16 87.33 -68.61 28.44
CA ASN A 16 88.28 -67.74 29.15
C ASN A 16 89.80 -67.87 28.91
N THR A 17 90.31 -68.49 27.83
CA THR A 17 91.78 -68.61 27.63
C THR A 17 92.38 -67.90 26.40
N ILE A 18 91.63 -67.04 25.70
CA ILE A 18 92.13 -66.38 24.47
C ILE A 18 92.45 -64.88 24.68
N MET A 19 91.94 -64.25 25.74
CA MET A 19 92.07 -62.80 25.95
C MET A 19 93.33 -62.36 26.72
N LYS A 20 94.20 -63.29 27.15
CA LYS A 20 95.43 -63.02 27.93
C LYS A 20 96.76 -63.28 27.21
N ARG A 21 96.76 -63.43 25.87
CA ARG A 21 97.95 -63.80 25.09
C ARG A 21 98.52 -62.75 24.14
N PHE A 22 98.02 -61.50 24.18
CA PHE A 22 98.45 -60.43 23.27
C PHE A 22 99.09 -59.20 23.94
N LEU A 23 99.37 -59.27 25.25
CA LEU A 23 100.08 -58.21 25.98
C LEU A 23 101.40 -58.73 26.58
N GLY A 24 102.51 -58.15 26.11
CA GLY A 24 103.88 -58.41 26.56
C GLY A 24 104.61 -59.34 25.59
N GLN A 25 105.73 -59.01 24.97
CA GLN A 25 106.72 -57.97 25.25
C GLN A 25 107.65 -57.92 24.02
N LYS A 26 108.05 -56.72 23.59
CA LYS A 26 109.41 -56.42 23.14
C LYS A 26 109.54 -54.91 22.93
N SER A 27 110.10 -54.23 23.92
CA SER A 27 110.98 -53.09 23.64
C SER A 27 112.26 -53.66 23.02
N PRO A 28 112.88 -52.96 22.06
CA PRO A 28 114.13 -52.31 22.47
C PRO A 28 114.37 -50.94 21.83
N HIS A 29 115.29 -50.24 22.49
CA HIS A 29 116.21 -49.25 21.95
C HIS A 29 115.67 -47.87 21.54
N LYS A 30 115.96 -46.88 22.38
CA LYS A 30 116.33 -45.55 21.90
C LYS A 30 117.70 -45.66 21.20
N PRO A 31 117.83 -45.03 20.02
CA PRO A 31 118.96 -44.14 19.79
C PRO A 31 118.46 -42.71 19.54
N THR A 32 119.32 -41.79 19.95
CA THR A 32 119.29 -40.35 19.79
C THR A 32 119.20 -39.89 18.33
N GLU A 33 118.74 -38.64 18.19
CA GLU A 33 118.74 -37.72 17.04
C GLU A 33 119.47 -38.18 15.77
N HIS A 34 118.86 -38.03 14.58
CA HIS A 34 119.52 -37.57 13.33
C HIS A 34 118.50 -37.26 12.20
N HIS A 35 118.57 -36.02 11.70
CA HIS A 35 118.42 -35.54 10.31
C HIS A 35 117.40 -36.22 9.36
N TYR A 36 116.16 -35.69 9.30
CA TYR A 36 115.18 -35.97 8.23
C TYR A 36 115.27 -34.99 7.04
N GLU A 37 116.17 -34.01 7.08
CA GLU A 37 116.29 -32.95 6.06
C GLU A 37 117.15 -33.32 4.84
N PHE A 38 117.81 -34.47 4.83
CA PHE A 38 118.72 -34.89 3.76
C PHE A 38 118.32 -36.19 3.05
N LEU A 39 117.02 -36.57 3.09
CA LEU A 39 116.46 -37.73 2.38
C LEU A 39 115.65 -37.31 1.15
N PRO A 40 115.74 -38.01 0.00
CA PRO A 40 114.98 -37.69 -1.21
C PRO A 40 113.46 -37.69 -0.97
N ALA A 41 112.75 -36.69 -1.50
CA ALA A 41 111.34 -36.39 -1.20
C ALA A 41 110.35 -37.57 -1.37
N HIS A 42 110.68 -38.57 -2.20
CA HIS A 42 109.81 -39.71 -2.45
C HIS A 42 109.79 -40.74 -1.30
N LEU A 43 110.82 -40.81 -0.44
CA LEU A 43 110.88 -41.76 0.68
C LEU A 43 110.31 -41.18 1.99
N ALA A 44 110.31 -39.85 2.15
CA ALA A 44 109.79 -39.18 3.35
C ALA A 44 108.25 -39.25 3.50
N LEU A 45 107.53 -39.44 2.38
CA LEU A 45 106.06 -39.51 2.37
C LEU A 45 105.52 -40.91 2.72
N ALA A 46 106.26 -41.98 2.42
CA ALA A 46 105.81 -43.35 2.66
C ALA A 46 106.02 -43.84 4.11
N GLN A 47 106.98 -43.25 4.83
CA GLN A 47 107.36 -43.67 6.19
C GLN A 47 106.88 -42.72 7.29
N ARG A 48 106.12 -41.66 6.95
CA ARG A 48 105.45 -40.83 7.95
C ARG A 48 104.20 -41.56 8.48
N PRO A 49 104.11 -41.87 9.78
CA PRO A 49 102.85 -42.33 10.36
C PRO A 49 101.78 -41.23 10.17
N PRO A 50 100.53 -41.59 9.85
CA PRO A 50 99.45 -40.61 9.67
C PRO A 50 99.25 -39.78 10.94
N SER A 51 99.03 -38.47 10.75
CA SER A 51 98.98 -37.50 11.85
C SER A 51 97.83 -37.81 12.83
N PRO A 52 98.03 -37.64 14.16
CA PRO A 52 97.01 -37.96 15.16
C PRO A 52 95.72 -37.13 15.00
N PHE A 53 95.81 -35.91 14.42
CA PHE A 53 94.66 -35.05 14.14
C PHE A 53 93.67 -35.65 13.15
N ALA A 54 94.13 -36.39 12.13
CA ALA A 54 93.26 -36.98 11.11
C ALA A 54 92.39 -38.13 11.66
N ARG A 55 92.85 -38.82 12.72
CA ARG A 55 92.05 -39.86 13.39
C ARG A 55 90.94 -39.27 14.25
N VAL A 56 91.22 -38.17 14.95
CA VAL A 56 90.23 -37.51 15.80
C VAL A 56 89.09 -36.94 14.96
N THR A 57 89.39 -36.31 13.82
CA THR A 57 88.35 -35.74 12.93
C THR A 57 87.48 -36.82 12.27
N ALA A 58 88.06 -37.95 11.87
CA ALA A 58 87.28 -39.05 11.29
C ALA A 58 86.32 -39.67 12.32
N LEU A 59 86.74 -39.79 13.57
CA LEU A 59 85.95 -40.41 14.63
C LEU A 59 84.82 -39.48 15.12
N THR A 60 85.07 -38.17 15.22
CA THR A 60 84.02 -37.18 15.54
C THR A 60 82.98 -37.09 14.43
N LEU A 61 83.40 -37.11 13.16
CA LEU A 61 82.48 -37.11 12.02
C LEU A 61 81.60 -38.37 12.01
N SER A 62 82.21 -39.54 12.20
CA SER A 62 81.47 -40.81 12.23
C SER A 62 80.48 -40.88 13.41
N LEU A 63 80.84 -40.32 14.56
CA LEU A 63 79.95 -40.24 15.72
C LEU A 63 78.78 -39.26 15.49
N GLY A 64 79.04 -38.13 14.81
CA GLY A 64 78.00 -37.16 14.44
C GLY A 64 76.98 -37.73 13.47
N VAL A 65 77.43 -38.51 12.48
CA VAL A 65 76.53 -39.20 11.55
C VAL A 65 75.67 -40.24 12.28
N LEU A 66 76.26 -41.02 13.18
CA LEU A 66 75.51 -41.97 14.00
C LEU A 66 74.46 -41.27 14.88
N ALA A 67 74.81 -40.14 15.50
CA ALA A 67 73.89 -39.36 16.31
C ALA A 67 72.71 -38.81 15.49
N ALA A 68 72.96 -38.32 14.27
CA ALA A 68 71.90 -37.84 13.37
C ALA A 68 70.94 -38.95 12.92
N LEU A 69 71.47 -40.16 12.65
CA LEU A 69 70.65 -41.32 12.29
C LEU A 69 69.79 -41.81 13.47
N LEU A 70 70.35 -41.84 14.68
CA LEU A 70 69.61 -42.16 15.90
C LEU A 70 68.50 -41.12 16.17
N TRP A 71 68.79 -39.83 15.96
CA TRP A 71 67.80 -38.77 16.10
C TRP A 71 66.68 -38.87 15.04
N ALA A 72 67.01 -39.14 13.78
CA ALA A 72 66.02 -39.31 12.72
C ALA A 72 65.12 -40.55 12.93
N TYR A 73 65.66 -41.63 13.52
CA TYR A 73 64.88 -42.82 13.84
C TYR A 73 63.88 -42.59 14.99
N TRP A 74 64.27 -41.83 16.02
CA TRP A 74 63.39 -41.54 17.16
C TRP A 74 62.54 -40.28 17.01
N GLY A 75 62.86 -39.41 16.05
CA GLY A 75 62.14 -38.17 15.80
C GLY A 75 60.74 -38.41 15.26
N LYS A 76 59.73 -38.33 16.12
CA LYS A 76 58.32 -38.22 15.69
C LYS A 76 57.98 -36.75 15.46
N LEU A 77 57.79 -36.37 14.21
CA LEU A 77 57.26 -35.06 13.83
C LEU A 77 55.74 -35.09 13.93
N ASP A 78 55.20 -34.40 14.92
CA ASP A 78 53.75 -34.26 15.08
C ASP A 78 53.26 -33.19 14.08
N VAL A 79 52.58 -33.64 13.02
CA VAL A 79 52.07 -32.75 11.98
C VAL A 79 50.65 -32.36 12.33
N GLN A 80 50.48 -31.13 12.83
CA GLN A 80 49.17 -30.53 13.01
C GLN A 80 48.69 -29.96 11.67
N ALA A 81 47.88 -30.74 10.94
CA ALA A 81 47.19 -30.27 9.74
C ALA A 81 45.97 -29.43 10.15
N THR A 82 46.09 -28.11 10.13
CA THR A 82 44.93 -27.21 10.26
C THR A 82 44.13 -27.21 8.96
N ALA A 83 43.04 -27.98 8.93
CA ALA A 83 42.07 -27.91 7.84
C ALA A 83 41.14 -26.71 8.05
N THR A 84 41.33 -25.63 7.29
CA THR A 84 40.36 -24.53 7.25
C THR A 84 39.16 -24.96 6.42
N GLY A 85 38.17 -25.58 7.06
CA GLY A 85 36.87 -25.82 6.44
C GLY A 85 36.12 -24.50 6.30
N ARG A 86 35.77 -24.10 5.07
CA ARG A 86 34.86 -22.97 4.82
C ARG A 86 33.50 -23.53 4.45
N LEU A 87 32.51 -23.33 5.30
CA LEU A 87 31.12 -23.67 5.00
C LEU A 87 30.62 -22.70 3.91
N VAL A 88 30.63 -23.12 2.66
CA VAL A 88 30.05 -22.36 1.55
C VAL A 88 28.64 -22.92 1.32
N VAL A 89 27.64 -22.07 1.50
CA VAL A 89 26.25 -22.42 1.23
C VAL A 89 26.09 -22.63 -0.28
N SER A 90 25.75 -23.84 -0.68
CA SER A 90 25.61 -24.23 -2.10
C SER A 90 24.32 -23.74 -2.76
N GLY A 91 23.41 -23.14 -1.98
CA GLY A 91 22.15 -22.55 -2.47
C GLY A 91 22.27 -21.08 -2.88
N ARG A 92 21.37 -20.61 -3.76
CA ARG A 92 21.22 -19.19 -4.09
C ARG A 92 20.61 -18.44 -2.90
N SER A 93 21.41 -17.64 -2.19
CA SER A 93 20.90 -16.73 -1.16
C SER A 93 20.05 -15.62 -1.80
N GLN A 94 18.88 -15.34 -1.21
CA GLN A 94 18.01 -14.24 -1.64
C GLN A 94 18.05 -13.13 -0.59
N VAL A 95 18.41 -11.91 -1.02
CA VAL A 95 18.43 -10.74 -0.14
C VAL A 95 17.02 -10.18 -0.07
N ILE A 96 16.46 -10.15 1.14
CA ILE A 96 15.13 -9.58 1.40
C ILE A 96 15.32 -8.13 1.83
N GLN A 97 14.69 -7.20 1.11
CA GLN A 97 14.75 -5.76 1.36
C GLN A 97 13.34 -5.21 1.54
N SER A 98 13.22 -4.11 2.26
CA SER A 98 11.95 -3.37 2.34
C SER A 98 11.67 -2.68 1.01
N TYR A 99 10.41 -2.72 0.57
CA TYR A 99 9.94 -2.01 -0.63
C TYR A 99 9.79 -0.50 -0.40
N GLU A 100 9.57 -0.09 0.86
CA GLU A 100 9.35 1.31 1.24
C GLU A 100 10.19 1.70 2.47
N GLN A 101 10.36 3.00 2.67
CA GLN A 101 11.01 3.53 3.87
C GLN A 101 10.05 3.42 5.05
N SER A 102 10.37 2.54 5.99
CA SER A 102 9.51 2.18 7.11
C SER A 102 10.30 2.08 8.41
N ARG A 103 9.61 2.20 9.55
CA ARG A 103 10.20 1.96 10.87
C ARG A 103 10.11 0.48 11.20
N LEU A 104 11.17 -0.11 11.73
CA LEU A 104 11.09 -1.50 12.23
C LEU A 104 10.21 -1.55 13.48
N LEU A 105 9.17 -2.37 13.48
CA LEU A 105 8.27 -2.55 14.63
C LEU A 105 8.65 -3.81 15.41
N SER A 106 8.80 -4.94 14.73
CA SER A 106 9.18 -6.20 15.36
C SER A 106 9.88 -7.16 14.40
N ILE A 107 10.75 -7.99 14.97
CA ILE A 107 11.47 -9.06 14.27
C ILE A 107 10.85 -10.38 14.73
N HIS A 108 10.33 -11.19 13.80
CA HIS A 108 9.67 -12.48 14.09
C HIS A 108 10.61 -13.68 14.01
N VAL A 109 11.83 -13.47 13.52
CA VAL A 109 12.80 -14.53 13.23
C VAL A 109 14.15 -14.27 13.86
N ARG A 110 14.93 -15.35 14.05
CA ARG A 110 16.30 -15.29 14.55
C ARG A 110 17.28 -15.80 13.49
N ASP A 111 18.53 -15.35 13.59
CA ASP A 111 19.60 -15.85 12.72
C ASP A 111 19.77 -17.37 12.91
N GLY A 112 19.84 -18.11 11.80
CA GLY A 112 19.87 -19.57 11.78
C GLY A 112 18.50 -20.27 11.91
N GLN A 113 17.40 -19.53 12.05
CA GLN A 113 16.05 -20.11 12.12
C GLN A 113 15.58 -20.60 10.74
N ARG A 114 14.98 -21.80 10.70
CA ARG A 114 14.31 -22.33 9.50
C ARG A 114 12.91 -21.73 9.37
N VAL A 115 12.58 -21.26 8.19
CA VAL A 115 11.29 -20.61 7.86
C VAL A 115 10.70 -21.24 6.60
N GLU A 116 9.38 -21.28 6.56
CA GLU A 116 8.61 -21.72 5.39
C GLU A 116 8.27 -20.51 4.50
N LYS A 117 7.97 -20.77 3.24
CA LYS A 117 7.46 -19.78 2.30
C LYS A 117 6.17 -19.15 2.86
N GLY A 118 6.12 -17.82 2.88
CA GLY A 118 5.00 -17.04 3.42
C GLY A 118 5.11 -16.73 4.92
N ALA A 119 6.07 -17.31 5.64
CA ALA A 119 6.29 -17.02 7.05
C ALA A 119 6.67 -15.54 7.25
N PRO A 120 6.08 -14.85 8.24
CA PRO A 120 6.43 -13.46 8.54
C PRO A 120 7.86 -13.39 9.11
N LEU A 121 8.66 -12.46 8.58
CA LEU A 121 10.05 -12.25 8.97
C LEU A 121 10.18 -10.99 9.82
N LEU A 122 9.65 -9.87 9.30
CA LEU A 122 9.72 -8.55 9.91
C LEU A 122 8.34 -7.90 9.83
N THR A 123 7.92 -7.19 10.88
CA THR A 123 6.82 -6.22 10.80
C THR A 123 7.40 -4.82 10.82
N LEU A 124 6.95 -4.04 9.86
CA LEU A 124 7.34 -2.67 9.59
C LEU A 124 6.13 -1.78 9.83
N ASP A 125 6.38 -0.61 10.39
CA ASP A 125 5.38 0.47 10.48
C ASP A 125 5.66 1.47 9.35
N THR A 126 4.74 1.53 8.40
CA THR A 126 4.84 2.46 7.28
C THR A 126 4.25 3.82 7.67
N LEU A 127 5.13 4.81 7.83
CA LEU A 127 4.74 6.16 8.25
C LEU A 127 3.70 6.73 7.26
N GLY A 128 2.50 7.05 7.75
CA GLY A 128 1.45 7.67 6.95
C GLY A 128 0.35 6.74 6.46
N VAL A 129 0.59 5.43 6.33
CA VAL A 129 -0.38 4.53 5.66
C VAL A 129 -1.70 4.42 6.41
N ASN A 130 -1.67 4.20 7.72
CA ASN A 130 -2.88 4.13 8.55
C ASN A 130 -3.68 5.46 8.54
N GLN A 131 -2.97 6.60 8.51
CA GLN A 131 -3.57 7.93 8.45
C GLN A 131 -4.21 8.17 7.08
N ASP A 132 -3.56 7.74 6.00
CA ASP A 132 -4.10 7.79 4.65
C ASP A 132 -5.33 6.90 4.48
N ILE A 133 -5.33 5.68 5.02
CA ILE A 133 -6.50 4.78 4.99
C ILE A 133 -7.67 5.46 5.71
N THR A 134 -7.46 5.97 6.92
CA THR A 134 -8.51 6.64 7.70
C THR A 134 -9.07 7.87 6.96
N ARG A 135 -8.20 8.67 6.36
CA ARG A 135 -8.59 9.83 5.54
C ARG A 135 -9.37 9.41 4.30
N LEU A 136 -8.94 8.37 3.58
CA LEU A 136 -9.61 7.91 2.36
C LEU A 136 -10.96 7.26 2.67
N VAL A 137 -11.06 6.49 3.75
CA VAL A 137 -12.32 5.90 4.21
C VAL A 137 -13.31 7.00 4.58
N SER A 138 -12.93 7.97 5.42
CA SER A 138 -13.83 9.08 5.79
C SER A 138 -14.27 9.90 4.57
N GLN A 139 -13.38 10.14 3.60
CA GLN A 139 -13.74 10.79 2.34
C GLN A 139 -14.72 9.93 1.51
N ALA A 140 -14.51 8.62 1.43
CA ALA A 140 -15.40 7.71 0.70
C ALA A 140 -16.78 7.60 1.36
N GLU A 141 -16.84 7.59 2.69
CA GLU A 141 -18.09 7.64 3.45
C GLU A 141 -18.86 8.93 3.16
N PHE A 142 -18.18 10.08 3.19
CA PHE A 142 -18.79 11.36 2.80
C PHE A 142 -19.39 11.31 1.39
N GLN A 143 -18.66 10.80 0.40
CA GLN A 143 -19.17 10.68 -0.97
C GLN A 143 -20.32 9.67 -1.09
N THR A 144 -20.30 8.61 -0.29
CA THR A 144 -21.38 7.62 -0.22
C THR A 144 -22.66 8.27 0.33
N ASN A 145 -22.53 9.11 1.35
CA ASN A 145 -23.65 9.87 1.93
C ASN A 145 -24.29 10.81 0.90
N GLU A 146 -23.47 11.55 0.14
CA GLU A 146 -23.93 12.40 -0.96
C GLU A 146 -24.67 11.59 -2.04
N LEU A 147 -24.14 10.41 -2.38
CA LEU A 147 -24.74 9.53 -3.39
C LEU A 147 -26.11 9.04 -2.96
N ILE A 148 -26.27 8.62 -1.70
CA ILE A 148 -27.56 8.20 -1.13
C ILE A 148 -28.53 9.38 -1.16
N ARG A 149 -28.11 10.56 -0.65
CA ARG A 149 -28.97 11.76 -0.59
C ARG A 149 -29.50 12.16 -1.97
N TYR A 150 -28.62 12.28 -2.97
CA TYR A 150 -29.05 12.73 -4.30
C TYR A 150 -29.79 11.66 -5.08
N ARG A 151 -29.54 10.38 -4.81
CA ARG A 151 -30.34 9.29 -5.36
C ARG A 151 -31.79 9.33 -4.85
N THR A 152 -31.98 9.54 -3.55
CA THR A 152 -33.34 9.60 -2.96
C THR A 152 -34.10 10.85 -3.37
N LEU A 153 -33.44 12.02 -3.38
CA LEU A 153 -34.02 13.27 -3.88
C LEU A 153 -34.46 13.18 -5.34
N LEU A 154 -33.67 12.53 -6.21
CA LEU A 154 -34.02 12.37 -7.63
C LEU A 154 -35.18 11.40 -7.88
N ASN A 155 -35.32 10.38 -7.03
CA ASN A 155 -36.38 9.38 -7.17
C ASN A 155 -37.67 9.76 -6.43
N ASP A 156 -37.66 10.87 -5.67
CA ASP A 156 -38.72 11.27 -4.74
C ASP A 156 -39.13 10.13 -3.80
N GLN A 157 -38.14 9.36 -3.33
CA GLN A 157 -38.32 8.23 -2.43
C GLN A 157 -37.91 8.58 -1.01
N LEU A 158 -38.62 8.01 -0.04
CA LEU A 158 -38.24 8.07 1.37
C LEU A 158 -36.85 7.43 1.57
N LEU A 159 -35.98 8.11 2.33
CA LEU A 159 -34.65 7.60 2.68
C LEU A 159 -34.67 6.18 3.24
N THR A 160 -35.70 5.84 4.02
CA THR A 160 -35.88 4.51 4.64
C THR A 160 -36.06 3.37 3.64
N HIS A 161 -36.41 3.68 2.39
CA HIS A 161 -36.53 2.67 1.33
C HIS A 161 -35.23 2.45 0.56
N ASP A 162 -34.19 3.27 0.78
CA ASP A 162 -32.89 3.03 0.14
C ASP A 162 -32.13 1.94 0.93
N PRO A 163 -31.83 0.78 0.31
CA PRO A 163 -31.13 -0.29 1.00
C PRO A 163 -29.73 0.13 1.46
N MET A 164 -29.07 1.04 0.72
CA MET A 164 -27.75 1.55 1.13
C MET A 164 -27.84 2.40 2.38
N PHE A 165 -28.94 3.13 2.59
CA PHE A 165 -29.16 3.91 3.80
C PHE A 165 -29.40 3.01 5.01
N THR A 166 -30.26 1.99 4.86
CA THR A 166 -30.61 1.07 5.96
C THR A 166 -29.45 0.21 6.46
N ALA A 167 -28.43 -0.01 5.62
CA ALA A 167 -27.25 -0.79 5.99
C ALA A 167 -26.22 0.01 6.83
N LEU A 168 -26.37 1.33 6.94
CA LEU A 168 -25.41 2.20 7.64
C LEU A 168 -25.64 2.21 9.17
N PRO A 169 -24.61 2.51 9.97
CA PRO A 169 -24.75 2.80 11.39
C PRO A 169 -25.70 3.98 11.67
N ALA A 170 -26.36 3.96 12.83
CA ALA A 170 -27.35 4.98 13.21
C ALA A 170 -26.79 6.42 13.20
N GLU A 171 -25.52 6.61 13.60
CA GLU A 171 -24.86 7.92 13.57
C GLU A 171 -24.75 8.49 12.15
N GLN A 172 -24.35 7.65 11.18
CA GLN A 172 -24.26 8.05 9.78
C GLN A 172 -25.65 8.28 9.17
N GLN A 173 -26.63 7.46 9.54
CA GLN A 173 -28.03 7.67 9.12
C GLN A 173 -28.57 9.03 9.57
N ALA A 174 -28.28 9.44 10.81
CA ALA A 174 -28.73 10.73 11.34
C ALA A 174 -28.18 11.92 10.53
N LEU A 175 -26.88 11.89 10.21
CA LEU A 175 -26.22 12.93 9.41
C LEU A 175 -26.78 13.02 7.98
N ILE A 176 -27.02 11.88 7.33
CA ILE A 176 -27.63 11.85 5.99
C ILE A 176 -29.06 12.42 6.05
N HIS A 177 -29.82 12.00 7.07
CA HIS A 177 -31.21 12.39 7.24
C HIS A 177 -31.35 13.90 7.49
N GLU A 178 -30.51 14.49 8.34
CA GLU A 178 -30.50 15.94 8.58
C GLU A 178 -30.25 16.74 7.30
N ASN A 179 -29.20 16.39 6.55
CA ASN A 179 -28.86 17.07 5.31
C ASN A 179 -29.94 16.88 4.22
N TYR A 180 -30.50 15.68 4.11
CA TYR A 180 -31.62 15.40 3.21
C TYR A 180 -32.84 16.24 3.54
N LEU A 181 -33.24 16.30 4.81
CA LEU A 181 -34.40 17.09 5.24
C LEU A 181 -34.18 18.57 4.96
N SER A 182 -32.98 19.09 5.22
CA SER A 182 -32.63 20.49 4.92
C SER A 182 -32.85 20.81 3.43
N GLU A 183 -32.27 19.99 2.54
CA GLU A 183 -32.34 20.21 1.08
C GLU A 183 -33.76 19.96 0.53
N LYS A 184 -34.50 18.99 1.09
CA LYS A 184 -35.91 18.71 0.75
C LYS A 184 -36.82 19.85 1.21
N ASN A 185 -36.64 20.37 2.42
CA ASN A 185 -37.43 21.47 2.96
C ASN A 185 -37.22 22.77 2.17
N GLU A 186 -35.99 23.07 1.74
CA GLU A 186 -35.71 24.21 0.87
C GLU A 186 -36.46 24.10 -0.47
N PHE A 187 -36.39 22.92 -1.10
CA PHE A 187 -37.08 22.63 -2.35
C PHE A 187 -38.61 22.77 -2.19
N ASP A 188 -39.18 22.13 -1.16
CA ASP A 188 -40.61 22.13 -0.89
C ASP A 188 -41.13 23.52 -0.52
N SER A 189 -40.35 24.31 0.25
CA SER A 189 -40.70 25.69 0.60
C SER A 189 -40.75 26.60 -0.62
N THR A 190 -39.78 26.47 -1.52
CA THR A 190 -39.75 27.26 -2.76
C THR A 190 -40.90 26.86 -3.69
N LEU A 191 -41.19 25.57 -3.80
CA LEU A 191 -42.33 25.06 -4.56
C LEU A 191 -43.66 25.57 -3.97
N ALA A 192 -43.79 25.55 -2.65
CA ALA A 192 -44.95 26.10 -1.94
C ALA A 192 -45.13 27.60 -2.20
N SER A 193 -44.05 28.38 -2.22
CA SER A 193 -44.11 29.82 -2.54
C SER A 193 -44.65 30.06 -3.95
N ILE A 194 -44.10 29.40 -4.97
CA ILE A 194 -44.51 29.59 -6.37
C ILE A 194 -45.96 29.13 -6.56
N THR A 195 -46.34 28.00 -5.97
CA THR A 195 -47.73 27.50 -6.07
C THR A 195 -48.73 28.38 -5.32
N ALA A 196 -48.33 29.02 -4.22
CA ALA A 196 -49.15 30.03 -3.54
C ALA A 196 -49.35 31.28 -4.42
N GLU A 197 -48.28 31.79 -5.06
CA GLU A 197 -48.37 32.90 -6.03
C GLU A 197 -49.34 32.56 -7.18
N MET A 198 -49.23 31.36 -7.74
CA MET A 198 -50.14 30.86 -8.78
C MET A 198 -51.60 30.79 -8.30
N LYS A 199 -51.83 30.36 -7.06
CA LYS A 199 -53.17 30.29 -6.46
C LYS A 199 -53.78 31.69 -6.29
N VAL A 200 -52.99 32.66 -5.84
CA VAL A 200 -53.42 34.06 -5.72
C VAL A 200 -53.81 34.61 -7.09
N ASN A 201 -52.95 34.42 -8.11
CA ASN A 201 -53.23 34.86 -9.47
C ASN A 201 -54.53 34.23 -10.02
N ARG A 202 -54.72 32.91 -9.86
CA ARG A 202 -55.97 32.23 -10.27
C ARG A 202 -57.21 32.81 -9.59
N THR A 203 -57.10 33.16 -8.31
CA THR A 203 -58.19 33.79 -7.56
C THR A 203 -58.51 35.18 -8.11
N SER A 204 -57.49 35.96 -8.47
CA SER A 204 -57.65 37.25 -9.14
C SER A 204 -58.30 37.10 -10.53
N GLN A 205 -57.91 36.09 -11.32
CA GLN A 205 -58.56 35.80 -12.61
C GLN A 205 -60.05 35.48 -12.43
N ALA A 206 -60.40 34.63 -11.44
CA ALA A 206 -61.79 34.28 -11.15
C ALA A 206 -62.62 35.51 -10.75
N ALA A 207 -62.07 36.42 -9.94
CA ALA A 207 -62.72 37.68 -9.59
C ALA A 207 -62.99 38.54 -10.84
N ARG A 208 -61.99 38.74 -11.70
CA ARG A 208 -62.15 39.50 -12.96
C ARG A 208 -63.16 38.87 -13.90
N GLN A 209 -63.18 37.55 -13.97
CA GLN A 209 -64.18 36.83 -14.78
C GLN A 209 -65.61 37.06 -14.25
N SER A 210 -65.79 37.12 -12.94
CA SER A 210 -67.07 37.47 -12.32
C SER A 210 -67.48 38.91 -12.62
N ASP A 211 -66.54 39.87 -12.53
CA ASP A 211 -66.80 41.28 -12.85
C ASP A 211 -67.20 41.45 -14.33
N ILE A 212 -66.50 40.77 -15.25
CA ILE A 212 -66.85 40.75 -16.67
C ILE A 212 -68.27 40.21 -16.87
N HIS A 213 -68.63 39.13 -16.19
CA HIS A 213 -69.98 38.55 -16.29
C HIS A 213 -71.06 39.55 -15.83
N ALA A 214 -70.86 40.22 -14.69
CA ALA A 214 -71.78 41.23 -14.19
C ALA A 214 -71.90 42.44 -15.15
N LEU A 215 -70.78 42.92 -15.69
CA LEU A 215 -70.78 44.01 -16.67
C LEU A 215 -71.45 43.63 -17.99
N LEU A 216 -71.34 42.39 -18.44
CA LEU A 216 -72.06 41.90 -19.62
C LEU A 216 -73.58 41.90 -19.40
N GLN A 217 -74.05 41.47 -18.23
CA GLN A 217 -75.47 41.55 -17.88
C GLN A 217 -75.98 43.00 -17.83
N LEU A 218 -75.17 43.91 -17.27
CA LEU A 218 -75.47 45.34 -17.28
C LEU A 218 -75.53 45.92 -18.69
N THR A 219 -74.55 45.57 -19.54
CA THR A 219 -74.49 46.01 -20.93
C THR A 219 -75.72 45.53 -21.71
N GLU A 220 -76.17 44.30 -21.48
CA GLU A 220 -77.39 43.76 -22.10
C GLU A 220 -78.66 44.47 -21.61
N ASN A 221 -78.75 44.79 -20.32
CA ASN A 221 -79.88 45.59 -19.82
C ASN A 221 -79.92 46.99 -20.46
N ILE A 222 -78.77 47.65 -20.56
CA ILE A 222 -78.64 48.98 -21.19
C ILE A 222 -78.97 48.90 -22.69
N SER A 223 -78.53 47.84 -23.38
CA SER A 223 -78.78 47.67 -24.82
C SER A 223 -80.28 47.54 -25.12
N GLN A 224 -81.02 46.79 -24.31
CA GLN A 224 -82.47 46.62 -24.43
C GLN A 224 -83.21 47.94 -24.17
N ARG A 225 -82.82 48.68 -23.12
CA ARG A 225 -83.37 50.01 -22.82
C ARG A 225 -83.09 51.02 -23.93
N LEU A 226 -81.88 51.03 -24.47
CA LEU A 226 -81.48 51.89 -25.58
C LEU A 226 -82.31 51.58 -26.84
N ALA A 227 -82.53 50.30 -27.15
CA ALA A 227 -83.35 49.89 -28.28
C ALA A 227 -84.81 50.37 -28.16
N ALA A 228 -85.39 50.33 -26.96
CA ALA A 228 -86.71 50.88 -26.69
C ALA A 228 -86.74 52.41 -26.83
N ARG A 229 -85.75 53.12 -26.25
CA ARG A 229 -85.62 54.58 -26.35
C ARG A 229 -85.39 55.05 -27.79
N LYS A 230 -84.65 54.29 -28.60
CA LYS A 230 -84.45 54.57 -30.03
C LYS A 230 -85.79 54.65 -30.78
N LYS A 231 -86.70 53.70 -30.52
CA LYS A 231 -88.06 53.72 -31.11
C LYS A 231 -88.84 54.97 -30.67
N LEU A 232 -88.78 55.33 -29.39
CA LEU A 232 -89.45 56.52 -28.84
C LEU A 232 -88.87 57.83 -29.40
N ASN A 233 -87.56 57.90 -29.65
CA ASN A 233 -86.92 59.06 -30.26
C ASN A 233 -87.33 59.23 -31.73
N GLN A 234 -87.46 58.13 -32.48
CA GLN A 234 -87.90 58.15 -33.89
C GLN A 234 -89.32 58.72 -34.04
N VAL A 235 -90.21 58.45 -33.08
CA VAL A 235 -91.55 59.03 -33.03
C VAL A 235 -91.60 60.39 -32.31
N LYS A 236 -90.44 61.01 -32.02
CA LYS A 236 -90.26 62.33 -31.38
C LYS A 236 -90.91 62.47 -30.00
N VAL A 237 -91.08 61.37 -29.27
CA VAL A 237 -91.65 61.37 -27.90
C VAL A 237 -90.61 61.74 -26.84
N ILE A 238 -89.33 61.42 -27.08
CA ILE A 238 -88.21 61.79 -26.19
C ILE A 238 -87.21 62.70 -26.92
N GLY A 239 -86.49 63.53 -26.16
CA GLY A 239 -85.44 64.38 -26.71
C GLY A 239 -84.26 63.58 -27.28
N HIS A 240 -83.63 64.07 -28.34
CA HIS A 240 -82.46 63.40 -28.95
C HIS A 240 -81.25 63.35 -28.00
N VAL A 241 -81.07 64.38 -27.16
CA VAL A 241 -80.02 64.40 -26.13
C VAL A 241 -80.18 63.24 -25.14
N GLU A 242 -81.40 62.95 -24.70
CA GLU A 242 -81.70 61.87 -23.76
C GLU A 242 -81.40 60.48 -24.36
N TYR A 243 -81.58 60.32 -25.68
CA TYR A 243 -81.16 59.12 -26.40
C TYR A 243 -79.62 58.98 -26.43
N LEU A 244 -78.91 60.06 -26.74
CA LEU A 244 -77.44 60.06 -26.80
C LEU A 244 -76.79 59.84 -25.44
N GLU A 245 -77.39 60.31 -24.35
CA GLU A 245 -76.92 60.02 -22.99
C GLU A 245 -76.98 58.53 -22.66
N GLN A 246 -78.06 57.85 -23.07
CA GLN A 246 -78.19 56.40 -22.90
C GLN A 246 -77.21 55.63 -23.81
N GLU A 247 -76.93 56.13 -25.01
CA GLU A 247 -75.92 55.56 -25.90
C GLU A 247 -74.51 55.70 -25.32
N LYS A 248 -74.19 56.85 -24.72
CA LYS A 248 -72.96 57.06 -23.97
C LYS A 248 -72.83 56.07 -22.80
N GLU A 249 -73.90 55.83 -22.03
CA GLU A 249 -73.91 54.85 -20.93
C GLU A 249 -73.54 53.43 -21.43
N LEU A 250 -74.06 53.03 -22.60
CA LEU A 250 -73.72 51.75 -23.23
C LEU A 250 -72.23 51.68 -23.61
N LEU A 251 -71.71 52.74 -24.23
CA LEU A 251 -70.30 52.81 -24.64
C LEU A 251 -69.36 52.77 -23.42
N GLU A 252 -69.74 53.42 -22.31
CA GLU A 252 -68.98 53.40 -21.06
C GLU A 252 -68.95 51.99 -20.45
N ALA A 253 -70.07 51.28 -20.42
CA ALA A 253 -70.14 49.89 -19.95
C ALA A 253 -69.32 48.94 -20.85
N GLN A 254 -69.40 49.09 -22.17
CA GLN A 254 -68.60 48.32 -23.13
C GLN A 254 -67.10 48.57 -22.94
N ARG A 255 -66.69 49.83 -22.72
CA ARG A 255 -65.30 50.19 -22.41
C ARG A 255 -64.83 49.51 -21.12
N GLN A 256 -65.66 49.47 -20.08
CA GLN A 256 -65.34 48.77 -18.83
C GLN A 256 -65.15 47.26 -19.06
N VAL A 257 -66.02 46.61 -19.84
CA VAL A 257 -65.85 45.19 -20.22
C VAL A 257 -64.52 44.97 -20.94
N ALA A 258 -64.19 45.84 -21.92
CA ALA A 258 -62.94 45.75 -22.66
C ALA A 258 -61.72 45.91 -21.74
N GLN A 259 -61.77 46.84 -20.79
CA GLN A 259 -60.71 47.02 -19.78
C GLN A 259 -60.54 45.79 -18.90
N GLN A 260 -61.63 45.24 -18.34
CA GLN A 260 -61.55 44.04 -17.50
C GLN A 260 -61.04 42.82 -18.27
N ARG A 261 -61.39 42.68 -19.55
CA ARG A 261 -60.85 41.63 -20.41
C ARG A 261 -59.35 41.79 -20.63
N ALA A 262 -58.87 43.02 -20.89
CA ALA A 262 -57.44 43.27 -21.03
C ALA A 262 -56.68 42.94 -19.74
N GLU A 263 -57.22 43.32 -18.57
CA GLU A 263 -56.65 42.97 -17.26
C GLU A 263 -56.62 41.44 -17.04
N LEU A 264 -57.68 40.73 -17.43
CA LEU A 264 -57.72 39.27 -17.35
C LEU A 264 -56.66 38.61 -18.24
N GLU A 265 -56.46 39.09 -19.46
CA GLU A 265 -55.41 38.56 -20.35
C GLU A 265 -54.01 38.78 -19.77
N VAL A 266 -53.76 39.95 -19.15
CA VAL A 266 -52.49 40.19 -18.43
C VAL A 266 -52.30 39.18 -17.29
N LEU A 267 -53.33 38.90 -16.50
CA LEU A 267 -53.27 37.92 -15.42
C LEU A 267 -53.00 36.49 -15.94
N LYS A 268 -53.55 36.13 -17.10
CA LYS A 268 -53.30 34.83 -17.75
C LYS A 268 -51.84 34.71 -18.19
N SER A 269 -51.29 35.72 -18.86
CA SER A 269 -49.87 35.72 -19.23
C SER A 269 -48.94 35.69 -18.02
N GLN A 270 -49.32 36.35 -16.91
CA GLN A 270 -48.58 36.23 -15.65
C GLN A 270 -48.62 34.82 -15.08
N TYR A 271 -49.76 34.12 -15.20
CA TYR A 271 -49.88 32.73 -14.76
C TYR A 271 -49.00 31.79 -15.60
N GLU A 272 -48.98 31.96 -16.92
CA GLU A 272 -48.08 31.23 -17.83
C GLU A 272 -46.60 31.45 -17.45
N SER A 273 -46.22 32.69 -17.14
CA SER A 273 -44.87 33.02 -16.65
C SER A 273 -44.54 32.33 -15.31
N LEU A 274 -45.50 32.20 -14.39
CA LEU A 274 -45.33 31.44 -13.15
C LEU A 274 -45.21 29.94 -13.40
N GLU A 275 -45.94 29.38 -14.37
CA GLU A 275 -45.80 27.97 -14.78
C GLU A 275 -44.41 27.69 -15.36
N GLU A 276 -43.92 28.55 -16.25
CA GLU A 276 -42.56 28.47 -16.78
C GLU A 276 -41.51 28.57 -15.67
N ARG A 277 -41.70 29.48 -14.71
CA ARG A 277 -40.82 29.62 -13.53
C ARG A 277 -40.82 28.34 -12.69
N LEU A 278 -41.97 27.72 -12.45
CA LEU A 278 -42.08 26.46 -11.72
C LEU A 278 -41.37 25.32 -12.46
N ALA A 279 -41.61 25.19 -13.76
CA ALA A 279 -40.98 24.17 -14.59
C ALA A 279 -39.45 24.37 -14.65
N GLY A 280 -39.01 25.62 -14.83
CA GLY A 280 -37.61 26.01 -14.83
C GLY A 280 -36.91 25.70 -13.50
N PHE A 281 -37.54 26.02 -12.38
CA PHE A 281 -37.03 25.69 -11.04
C PHE A 281 -36.86 24.19 -10.84
N LYS A 282 -37.89 23.38 -11.18
CA LYS A 282 -37.82 21.92 -11.09
C LYS A 282 -36.70 21.35 -11.95
N ALA A 283 -36.61 21.80 -13.21
CA ALA A 283 -35.57 21.34 -14.12
C ALA A 283 -34.16 21.75 -13.65
N GLN A 284 -34.01 22.95 -13.07
CA GLN A 284 -32.75 23.42 -12.49
C GLN A 284 -32.33 22.55 -11.30
N LYS A 285 -33.22 22.32 -10.32
CA LYS A 285 -32.91 21.47 -9.16
C LYS A 285 -32.63 20.03 -9.57
N GLN A 286 -33.36 19.48 -10.53
CA GLN A 286 -33.07 18.15 -11.07
C GLN A 286 -31.68 18.06 -11.72
N ARG A 287 -31.28 19.07 -12.52
CA ARG A 287 -29.93 19.13 -13.09
C ARG A 287 -28.86 19.24 -12.01
N GLU A 288 -29.09 20.07 -11.00
CA GLU A 288 -28.18 20.24 -9.86
C GLU A 288 -27.96 18.91 -9.12
N TRP A 289 -29.03 18.20 -8.75
CA TRP A 289 -28.93 16.91 -8.06
C TRP A 289 -28.30 15.82 -8.93
N LEU A 290 -28.59 15.78 -10.23
CA LEU A 290 -27.92 14.87 -11.16
C LEU A 290 -26.42 15.11 -11.23
N GLU A 291 -26.01 16.37 -11.28
CA GLU A 291 -24.60 16.76 -11.33
C GLU A 291 -23.88 16.41 -10.03
N LYS A 292 -24.44 16.75 -8.88
CA LYS A 292 -23.87 16.39 -7.58
C LYS A 292 -23.76 14.88 -7.40
N ARG A 293 -24.78 14.10 -7.83
CA ARG A 293 -24.73 12.63 -7.83
C ARG A 293 -23.61 12.10 -8.73
N ARG A 294 -23.44 12.69 -9.92
CA ARG A 294 -22.39 12.30 -10.87
C ARG A 294 -21.02 12.59 -10.29
N GLN A 295 -20.82 13.76 -9.70
CA GLN A 295 -19.58 14.15 -9.05
C GLN A 295 -19.23 13.23 -7.89
N ALA A 296 -20.18 12.97 -6.98
CA ALA A 296 -19.98 12.06 -5.86
C ALA A 296 -19.60 10.65 -6.32
N ARG A 297 -20.26 10.14 -7.37
CA ARG A 297 -19.93 8.83 -7.95
C ARG A 297 -18.53 8.77 -8.54
N LEU A 298 -18.10 9.81 -9.26
CA LEU A 298 -16.76 9.88 -9.84
C LEU A 298 -15.68 9.96 -8.75
N GLN A 299 -15.90 10.80 -7.74
CA GLN A 299 -14.98 10.95 -6.61
C GLN A 299 -14.89 9.64 -5.80
N LEU A 300 -16.02 8.97 -5.54
CA LEU A 300 -16.04 7.68 -4.87
C LEU A 300 -15.27 6.61 -5.64
N ALA A 301 -15.39 6.58 -6.98
CA ALA A 301 -14.62 5.64 -7.80
C ALA A 301 -13.11 5.90 -7.71
N SER A 302 -12.67 7.16 -7.74
CA SER A 302 -11.26 7.54 -7.56
C SER A 302 -10.74 7.16 -6.17
N LEU A 303 -11.50 7.49 -5.12
CA LEU A 303 -11.15 7.20 -3.73
C LEU A 303 -11.04 5.69 -3.49
N ASN A 304 -11.91 4.88 -4.09
CA ASN A 304 -11.82 3.42 -3.98
C ASN A 304 -10.57 2.85 -4.66
N GLN A 305 -10.12 3.43 -5.78
CA GLN A 305 -8.87 3.05 -6.43
C GLN A 305 -7.66 3.45 -5.57
N GLU A 306 -7.66 4.66 -5.03
CA GLU A 306 -6.61 5.13 -4.12
C GLU A 306 -6.55 4.28 -2.84
N LEU A 307 -7.71 3.95 -2.25
CA LEU A 307 -7.81 3.09 -1.08
C LEU A 307 -7.25 1.69 -1.38
N SER A 308 -7.55 1.13 -2.55
CA SER A 308 -7.01 -0.17 -2.96
C SER A 308 -5.49 -0.13 -3.05
N LYS A 309 -4.92 0.93 -3.66
CA LYS A 309 -3.48 1.15 -3.75
C LYS A 309 -2.82 1.30 -2.36
N VAL A 310 -3.45 2.03 -1.44
CA VAL A 310 -2.91 2.20 -0.08
C VAL A 310 -3.03 0.90 0.73
N ARG A 311 -4.11 0.12 0.57
CA ARG A 311 -4.24 -1.22 1.18
C ARG A 311 -3.21 -2.22 0.66
N GLU A 312 -2.84 -2.14 -0.61
CA GLU A 312 -1.72 -2.93 -1.14
C GLU A 312 -0.40 -2.56 -0.44
N ARG A 313 -0.18 -1.27 -0.14
CA ARG A 313 0.98 -0.81 0.63
C ARG A 313 0.94 -1.28 2.09
N GLU A 314 -0.23 -1.26 2.72
CA GLU A 314 -0.45 -1.81 4.08
C GLU A 314 -0.07 -3.30 4.16
N GLN A 315 -0.37 -4.10 3.12
CA GLN A 315 0.06 -5.50 3.07
C GLN A 315 1.58 -5.68 3.05
N LEU A 316 2.33 -4.68 2.60
CA LEU A 316 3.80 -4.69 2.58
C LEU A 316 4.42 -4.37 3.95
N GLU A 317 3.61 -4.03 4.97
CA GLU A 317 4.09 -3.87 6.35
C GLU A 317 4.65 -5.17 6.92
N ILE A 318 4.15 -6.32 6.48
CA ILE A 318 4.65 -7.63 6.90
C ILE A 318 5.52 -8.21 5.78
N ILE A 319 6.83 -8.16 5.97
CA ILE A 319 7.78 -8.84 5.07
C ILE A 319 7.69 -10.34 5.32
N ARG A 320 7.38 -11.11 4.28
CA ARG A 320 7.26 -12.58 4.32
C ARG A 320 8.37 -13.26 3.53
N SER A 321 8.71 -14.49 3.90
CA SER A 321 9.70 -15.28 3.15
C SER A 321 9.16 -15.69 1.77
N PRO A 322 9.87 -15.44 0.66
CA PRO A 322 9.45 -15.89 -0.67
C PRO A 322 9.71 -17.39 -0.91
N VAL A 323 10.55 -18.02 -0.09
CA VAL A 323 11.02 -19.40 -0.23
C VAL A 323 11.13 -20.10 1.13
N ASP A 324 11.11 -21.43 1.13
CA ASP A 324 11.49 -22.23 2.29
C ASP A 324 13.01 -22.19 2.46
N GLY A 325 13.51 -21.91 3.67
CA GLY A 325 14.95 -21.75 3.87
C GLY A 325 15.36 -21.48 5.31
N THR A 326 16.61 -21.06 5.48
CA THR A 326 17.18 -20.65 6.78
C THR A 326 17.56 -19.19 6.71
N VAL A 327 17.13 -18.41 7.70
CA VAL A 327 17.48 -16.99 7.81
C VAL A 327 18.97 -16.87 8.14
N GLN A 328 19.69 -16.05 7.39
CA GLN A 328 21.12 -15.79 7.59
C GLN A 328 21.37 -14.28 7.49
N GLN A 329 22.36 -13.79 8.24
CA GLN A 329 22.85 -12.41 8.16
C GLN A 329 21.79 -11.35 8.48
N LEU A 330 21.01 -11.57 9.55
CA LEU A 330 20.08 -10.57 10.07
C LEU A 330 20.84 -9.30 10.46
N SER A 331 20.73 -8.26 9.63
CA SER A 331 21.49 -7.00 9.76
C SER A 331 20.73 -5.91 10.50
N VAL A 332 19.56 -6.24 11.06
CA VAL A 332 18.67 -5.29 11.75
C VAL A 332 18.47 -5.76 13.18
N TYR A 333 18.59 -4.83 14.12
CA TYR A 333 18.42 -5.06 15.54
C TYR A 333 17.39 -4.05 16.05
N THR A 334 16.52 -4.50 16.95
CA THR A 334 15.59 -3.63 17.70
C THR A 334 16.26 -3.04 18.92
#